data_AF-A0A8S7RZD9-F1
#
_entry.id   AF-A0A8S7RZD9-F1
#
_cell.length_a   1.000
_cell.length_b   1.000
_cell.length_c   1.000
_cell.angle_alpha   90.00
_cell.angle_beta   90.00
_cell.angle_gamma   90.00
#
_symmetry.space_group_name_H-M   'P 1'
#
loop_
_entity.id
_entity.type
_entity.pdbx_description
1 polymer ?
#
loop_
_entity_poly.entity_id
_entity_poly.type
_entity_poly.pdbx_seq_one_letter_code
_entity_poly.pdbx_strand_id
1 'polypeptide(L)'
;MDKLNLTFPSYPKPESLIAFLIRAVTSTNDLVLDFHLGSGTTAAVAHKMGRRYIGIEQMNYINDITVPRLQKVIAGEQGGISKDVGWQGGGSFVYAELMEMNAYFVHEIQKAQSTEELEKLFVVMKTEAHLNYQVALESVLSAEYEVDGIFRKVAFNELELHEQKKLLIEILDKNQLYVNASDMDDSDLNVSESDKAFTRSFYGME
;
A
#
# COMPACT_ATOMS: atom_id res chain seq x y z
N MET A 1 5.11 22.03 -18.84
CA MET A 1 6.49 21.58 -18.52
C MET A 1 7.50 21.97 -19.60
N ASP A 2 7.08 22.33 -20.81
CA ASP A 2 7.96 22.79 -21.91
C ASP A 2 8.73 24.09 -21.66
N LYS A 3 8.34 24.90 -20.67
CA LYS A 3 9.01 26.18 -20.39
C LYS A 3 10.38 26.05 -19.72
N LEU A 4 10.73 24.88 -19.19
CA LEU A 4 11.97 24.65 -18.45
C LEU A 4 13.03 23.87 -19.24
N ASN A 5 12.70 23.32 -20.41
CA ASN A 5 13.61 22.50 -21.22
C ASN A 5 14.28 21.35 -20.43
N LEU A 6 13.61 20.87 -19.38
CA LEU A 6 14.08 19.76 -18.55
C LEU A 6 13.52 18.47 -19.12
N THR A 7 14.38 17.68 -19.75
CA THR A 7 14.08 16.30 -20.12
C THR A 7 14.23 15.44 -18.88
N PHE A 8 13.17 14.75 -18.46
CA PHE A 8 13.23 13.70 -17.43
C PHE A 8 13.27 12.34 -18.14
N PRO A 9 14.47 11.81 -18.47
CA PRO A 9 14.59 10.55 -19.20
C PRO A 9 14.21 9.32 -18.35
N SER A 10 13.98 9.51 -17.05
CA SER A 10 13.60 8.45 -16.13
C SER A 10 12.61 8.96 -15.08
N TYR A 11 11.72 8.07 -14.66
CA TYR A 11 10.72 8.32 -13.62
C TYR A 11 11.28 8.38 -12.18
N PRO A 12 12.39 7.68 -11.83
CA PRO A 12 13.01 7.82 -10.52
C PRO A 12 13.54 9.24 -10.26
N LYS A 13 13.35 9.73 -9.03
CA LYS A 13 13.99 10.98 -8.58
C LYS A 13 15.52 10.82 -8.64
N PRO A 14 16.29 11.84 -9.08
CA PRO A 14 17.76 11.78 -9.07
C PRO A 14 18.31 11.67 -7.65
N GLU A 15 19.24 10.74 -7.42
CA GLU A 15 19.85 10.54 -6.09
C GLU A 15 20.59 11.79 -5.58
N SER A 16 21.23 12.56 -6.46
CA SER A 16 21.95 13.78 -6.08
C SER A 16 21.04 14.85 -5.48
N LEU A 17 19.83 15.00 -6.01
CA LEU A 17 18.84 15.93 -5.46
C LEU A 17 18.38 15.48 -4.07
N ILE A 18 18.07 14.20 -3.92
CA ILE A 18 17.64 13.67 -2.61
C ILE A 18 18.78 13.74 -1.59
N ALA A 19 20.03 13.50 -2.01
CA ALA A 19 21.20 13.59 -1.15
C ALA A 19 21.44 15.02 -0.66
N PHE A 20 21.23 16.02 -1.54
CA PHE A 20 21.28 17.42 -1.17
C PHE A 20 20.22 17.74 -0.09
N LEU A 21 18.97 17.34 -0.30
CA LEU A 21 17.88 17.59 0.65
C LEU A 21 18.13 16.91 2.00
N ILE A 22 18.45 15.61 1.99
CA ILE A 22 18.75 14.84 3.21
C ILE A 22 19.93 15.48 3.98
N ARG A 23 20.99 15.87 3.28
CA ARG A 23 22.16 16.52 3.92
C ARG A 23 21.81 17.85 4.57
N ALA A 24 20.89 18.62 3.96
CA ALA A 24 20.54 19.94 4.44
C ALA A 24 19.71 19.91 5.73
N VAL A 25 18.96 18.83 5.98
CA VAL A 25 17.97 18.77 7.09
C VAL A 25 18.16 17.61 8.07
N THR A 26 19.16 16.74 7.87
CA THR A 26 19.41 15.57 8.73
C THR A 26 20.89 15.35 9.03
N SER A 27 21.14 14.71 10.16
CA SER A 27 22.44 14.17 10.58
C SER A 27 22.52 12.66 10.34
N THR A 28 23.72 12.10 10.46
CA THR A 28 23.91 10.64 10.50
C THR A 28 23.06 10.03 11.61
N ASN A 29 22.49 8.84 11.38
CA ASN A 29 21.58 8.10 12.26
C ASN A 29 20.16 8.67 12.44
N ASP A 30 19.86 9.86 11.91
CA ASP A 30 18.50 10.38 11.85
C ASP A 30 17.59 9.46 11.01
N LEU A 31 16.30 9.54 11.29
CA LEU A 31 15.27 8.75 10.61
C LEU A 31 14.65 9.56 9.46
N VAL A 32 14.61 8.97 8.26
CA VAL A 32 13.98 9.55 7.07
C VAL A 32 12.74 8.73 6.71
N LEU A 33 11.59 9.38 6.58
CA LEU A 33 10.34 8.74 6.15
C LEU A 33 10.05 9.11 4.68
N ASP A 34 9.76 8.11 3.87
CA ASP A 34 9.20 8.28 2.53
C ASP A 34 7.99 7.35 2.35
N PHE A 35 6.79 7.91 2.36
CA PHE A 35 5.54 7.15 2.22
C PHE A 35 5.02 7.07 0.77
N HIS A 36 5.83 7.52 -0.19
CA HIS A 36 5.62 7.31 -1.63
C HIS A 36 6.92 6.81 -2.26
N LEU A 37 7.43 5.71 -1.69
CA LEU A 37 8.80 5.25 -1.88
C LEU A 37 9.18 5.04 -3.36
N GLY A 38 8.22 4.61 -4.19
CA GLY A 38 8.44 4.35 -5.60
C GLY A 38 9.57 3.35 -5.78
N SER A 39 10.51 3.68 -6.66
CA SER A 39 11.74 2.91 -6.92
C SER A 39 12.77 2.88 -5.77
N GLY A 40 12.47 3.44 -4.59
CA GLY A 40 13.37 3.40 -3.42
C GLY A 40 14.50 4.42 -3.42
N THR A 41 14.43 5.51 -4.19
CA THR A 41 15.52 6.52 -4.24
C THR A 41 15.82 7.09 -2.85
N THR A 42 14.80 7.47 -2.06
CA THR A 42 15.01 8.07 -0.74
C THR A 42 15.68 7.10 0.23
N ALA A 43 15.19 5.86 0.29
CA ALA A 43 15.79 4.79 1.08
C ALA A 43 17.25 4.52 0.65
N ALA A 44 17.52 4.38 -0.65
CA ALA A 44 18.86 4.14 -1.17
C ALA A 44 19.85 5.26 -0.77
N VAL A 45 19.44 6.52 -0.93
CA VAL A 45 20.28 7.68 -0.57
C VAL A 45 20.47 7.79 0.94
N ALA A 46 19.40 7.66 1.73
CA ALA A 46 19.47 7.67 3.18
C ALA A 46 20.43 6.59 3.69
N HIS A 47 20.33 5.37 3.16
CA HIS A 47 21.18 4.24 3.50
C HIS A 47 22.66 4.52 3.20
N LYS A 48 22.98 4.95 1.97
CA LYS A 48 24.34 5.29 1.53
C LYS A 48 24.97 6.41 2.38
N MET A 49 24.13 7.31 2.90
CA MET A 49 24.55 8.43 3.73
C MET A 49 24.53 8.10 5.24
N GLY A 50 24.25 6.87 5.65
CA GLY A 50 24.24 6.47 7.06
C GLY A 50 23.07 7.05 7.87
N ARG A 51 21.90 7.21 7.24
CA ARG A 51 20.63 7.51 7.92
C ARG A 51 19.83 6.22 8.06
N ARG A 52 18.92 6.19 9.05
CA ARG A 52 17.86 5.18 9.13
C ARG A 52 16.70 5.63 8.25
N TYR A 53 15.88 4.70 7.78
CA TYR A 53 14.71 5.06 6.97
C TYR A 53 13.53 4.14 7.20
N ILE A 54 12.34 4.69 6.95
CA ILE A 54 11.11 3.95 6.75
C ILE A 54 10.60 4.32 5.37
N GLY A 55 10.38 3.31 4.54
CA GLY A 55 9.80 3.45 3.22
C GLY A 55 8.46 2.75 3.16
N ILE A 56 7.43 3.39 2.62
CA ILE A 56 6.10 2.80 2.41
C ILE A 56 5.77 2.89 0.92
N GLU A 57 5.29 1.79 0.37
CA GLU A 57 4.83 1.66 -1.01
C GLU A 57 3.58 0.78 -1.03
N GLN A 58 2.58 1.19 -1.81
CA GLN A 58 1.32 0.47 -1.95
C GLN A 58 1.30 -0.44 -3.18
N MET A 59 2.19 -0.21 -4.14
CA MET A 59 2.18 -0.91 -5.42
C MET A 59 3.01 -2.20 -5.39
N ASN A 60 2.50 -3.24 -6.06
CA ASN A 60 3.11 -4.58 -6.11
C ASN A 60 4.52 -4.63 -6.73
N TYR A 61 4.96 -3.57 -7.43
CA TYR A 61 6.31 -3.51 -8.02
C TYR A 61 7.43 -3.44 -6.98
N ILE A 62 7.10 -3.25 -5.69
CA ILE A 62 8.09 -3.18 -4.62
C ILE A 62 9.06 -4.37 -4.64
N ASN A 63 8.54 -5.58 -4.92
CA ASN A 63 9.30 -6.82 -4.98
C ASN A 63 10.26 -6.92 -6.18
N ASP A 64 9.90 -6.30 -7.31
CA ASP A 64 10.69 -6.38 -8.55
C ASP A 64 11.64 -5.19 -8.74
N ILE A 65 11.33 -4.05 -8.11
CA ILE A 65 12.06 -2.80 -8.32
C ILE A 65 12.81 -2.37 -7.06
N THR A 66 12.09 -2.19 -5.97
CA THR A 66 12.61 -1.48 -4.79
C THR A 66 13.44 -2.39 -3.90
N VAL A 67 12.93 -3.58 -3.58
CA VAL A 67 13.66 -4.60 -2.83
C VAL A 67 14.98 -4.97 -3.54
N PRO A 68 15.00 -5.31 -4.84
CA PRO A 68 16.23 -5.61 -5.56
C PRO A 68 17.20 -4.43 -5.63
N ARG A 69 16.68 -3.19 -5.70
CA ARG A 69 17.53 -1.99 -5.62
C ARG A 69 18.20 -1.88 -4.26
N LEU A 70 17.46 -1.99 -3.16
CA LEU A 70 18.03 -1.89 -1.81
C LEU A 70 19.01 -3.02 -1.51
N GLN A 71 18.76 -4.23 -2.02
CA GLN A 71 19.72 -5.34 -1.97
C GLN A 71 21.03 -4.98 -2.69
N LYS A 72 20.98 -4.36 -3.87
CA LYS A 72 22.19 -3.86 -4.57
C LYS A 72 22.90 -2.78 -3.75
N VAL A 73 22.16 -1.89 -3.09
CA VAL A 73 22.74 -0.86 -2.21
C VAL A 73 23.50 -1.54 -1.07
N ILE A 74 22.91 -2.52 -0.40
CA ILE A 74 23.58 -3.31 0.64
C ILE A 74 24.80 -4.04 0.08
N ALA A 75 24.72 -4.58 -1.13
CA ALA A 75 25.85 -5.24 -1.80
C ALA A 75 26.97 -4.25 -2.24
N GLY A 76 26.81 -2.96 -2.01
CA GLY A 76 27.84 -1.96 -2.30
C GLY A 76 27.86 -1.47 -3.74
N GLU A 77 26.71 -1.43 -4.42
CA GLU A 77 26.64 -0.87 -5.77
C GLU A 77 27.23 0.55 -5.87
N GLN A 78 27.86 0.85 -7.01
CA GLN A 78 28.62 2.08 -7.23
C GLN A 78 27.86 3.11 -8.09
N GLY A 79 26.54 2.96 -8.20
CA GLY A 79 25.65 3.89 -8.92
C GLY A 79 25.21 5.09 -8.07
N GLY A 80 24.67 6.12 -8.73
CA GLY A 80 24.15 7.31 -8.07
C GLY A 80 25.21 8.02 -7.22
N ILE A 81 24.91 8.28 -5.95
CA ILE A 81 25.82 9.02 -5.05
C ILE A 81 26.89 8.16 -4.39
N SER A 82 26.96 6.85 -4.67
CA SER A 82 27.83 5.91 -3.94
C SER A 82 29.29 6.36 -3.89
N LYS A 83 29.86 6.80 -5.02
CA LYS A 83 31.25 7.27 -5.08
C LYS A 83 31.45 8.57 -4.30
N ASP A 84 30.50 9.49 -4.40
CA ASP A 84 30.55 10.81 -3.77
C ASP A 84 30.55 10.72 -2.23
N VAL A 85 29.92 9.68 -1.69
CA VAL A 85 29.85 9.43 -0.23
C VAL A 85 30.76 8.28 0.22
N GLY A 86 31.58 7.73 -0.67
CA GLY A 86 32.49 6.62 -0.36
C GLY A 86 31.81 5.32 0.03
N TRP A 87 30.57 5.08 -0.43
CA TRP A 87 29.78 3.90 -0.07
C TRP A 87 30.44 2.59 -0.51
N GLN A 88 30.58 1.65 0.43
CA GLN A 88 31.19 0.32 0.20
C GLN A 88 30.22 -0.85 0.37
N GLY A 89 28.95 -0.58 0.70
CA GLY A 89 27.97 -1.61 1.07
C GLY A 89 27.85 -1.83 2.57
N GLY A 90 26.98 -2.78 2.94
CA GLY A 90 26.63 -3.14 4.31
C GLY A 90 25.27 -2.64 4.77
N GLY A 91 24.98 -2.87 6.05
CA GLY A 91 23.67 -2.61 6.65
C GLY A 91 22.63 -3.66 6.29
N SER A 92 21.37 -3.38 6.64
CA SER A 92 20.22 -4.23 6.37
C SER A 92 18.97 -3.37 6.28
N PHE A 93 17.89 -3.97 5.76
CA PHE A 93 16.53 -3.46 5.94
C PHE A 93 15.62 -4.62 6.30
N VAL A 94 14.50 -4.30 6.94
CA VAL A 94 13.41 -5.25 7.18
C VAL A 94 12.31 -4.94 6.17
N TYR A 95 11.77 -5.99 5.55
CA TYR A 95 10.58 -5.91 4.70
C TYR A 95 9.44 -6.61 5.42
N ALA A 96 8.30 -5.94 5.49
CA ALA A 96 7.08 -6.48 6.06
C ALA A 96 5.89 -5.88 5.31
N GLU A 97 4.79 -6.63 5.28
CA GLU A 97 3.53 -6.23 4.67
C GLU A 97 2.45 -6.14 5.76
N LEU A 98 1.42 -5.33 5.52
CA LEU A 98 0.27 -5.30 6.40
C LEU A 98 -0.58 -6.55 6.14
N MET A 99 -1.04 -7.20 7.21
CA MET A 99 -1.96 -8.33 7.09
C MET A 99 -3.32 -7.81 6.60
N GLU A 100 -3.70 -8.20 5.39
CA GLU A 100 -4.95 -7.79 4.76
C GLU A 100 -6.16 -8.35 5.49
N MET A 101 -7.19 -7.52 5.61
CA MET A 101 -8.52 -7.92 6.03
C MET A 101 -9.52 -7.48 4.96
N ASN A 102 -10.25 -6.37 5.11
CA ASN A 102 -11.12 -5.91 4.01
C ASN A 102 -10.35 -5.53 2.73
N ALA A 103 -9.05 -5.23 2.82
CA ALA A 103 -8.22 -4.99 1.65
C ALA A 103 -8.20 -6.18 0.67
N TYR A 104 -8.26 -7.41 1.18
CA TYR A 104 -8.38 -8.62 0.37
C TYR A 104 -9.61 -8.57 -0.53
N PHE A 105 -10.77 -8.24 0.04
CA PHE A 105 -12.01 -8.11 -0.74
C PHE A 105 -11.94 -6.98 -1.76
N VAL A 106 -11.30 -5.84 -1.44
CA VAL A 106 -11.07 -4.77 -2.41
C VAL A 106 -10.28 -5.29 -3.62
N HIS A 107 -9.21 -6.05 -3.39
CA HIS A 107 -8.39 -6.63 -4.46
C HIS A 107 -9.18 -7.63 -5.31
N GLU A 108 -9.93 -8.54 -4.68
CA GLU A 108 -10.74 -9.53 -5.40
C GLU A 108 -11.89 -8.89 -6.20
N ILE A 109 -12.55 -7.86 -5.65
CA ILE A 109 -13.56 -7.07 -6.38
C ILE A 109 -12.95 -6.40 -7.61
N GLN A 110 -11.76 -5.81 -7.48
CA GLN A 110 -11.08 -5.16 -8.60
C GLN A 110 -10.69 -6.16 -9.68
N LYS A 111 -10.22 -7.36 -9.31
CA LYS A 111 -9.83 -8.45 -10.23
C LYS A 111 -11.01 -9.08 -10.94
N ALA A 112 -12.20 -9.12 -10.33
CA ALA A 112 -13.37 -9.76 -10.91
C ALA A 112 -13.70 -9.19 -12.32
N GLN A 113 -14.04 -10.05 -13.26
CA GLN A 113 -14.31 -9.66 -14.66
C GLN A 113 -15.78 -9.83 -15.05
N SER A 114 -16.63 -10.30 -14.13
CA SER A 114 -18.04 -10.57 -14.40
C SER A 114 -18.93 -10.34 -13.17
N THR A 115 -20.22 -10.11 -13.41
CA THR A 115 -21.26 -10.00 -12.36
C THR A 115 -21.34 -11.28 -11.54
N GLU A 116 -21.22 -12.45 -12.17
CA GLU A 116 -21.29 -13.75 -11.48
C GLU A 116 -20.14 -13.93 -10.46
N GLU A 117 -18.93 -13.46 -10.79
CA GLU A 117 -17.80 -13.44 -9.85
C GLU A 117 -18.06 -12.51 -8.66
N LEU A 118 -18.64 -11.33 -8.91
CA LEU A 118 -19.00 -10.38 -7.85
C LEU A 118 -20.12 -10.91 -6.95
N GLU A 119 -21.11 -11.61 -7.50
CA GLU A 119 -22.18 -12.24 -6.71
C GLU A 119 -21.63 -13.33 -5.79
N LYS A 120 -20.72 -14.17 -6.28
CA LYS A 120 -20.03 -15.19 -5.46
C LYS A 120 -19.21 -14.53 -4.35
N LEU A 121 -18.46 -13.48 -4.67
CA LEU A 121 -17.67 -12.75 -3.69
C LEU A 121 -18.56 -12.08 -2.63
N PHE A 122 -19.68 -11.49 -3.03
CA PHE A 122 -20.63 -10.88 -2.12
C PHE A 122 -21.27 -11.89 -1.16
N VAL A 123 -21.48 -13.14 -1.58
CA VAL A 123 -21.94 -14.21 -0.67
C VAL A 123 -20.93 -14.45 0.46
N VAL A 124 -19.64 -14.50 0.14
CA VAL A 124 -18.55 -14.68 1.13
C VAL A 124 -18.39 -13.44 2.01
N MET A 125 -18.46 -12.23 1.42
CA MET A 125 -18.36 -10.98 2.18
C MET A 125 -19.42 -10.86 3.28
N LYS A 126 -20.63 -11.38 3.05
CA LYS A 126 -21.70 -11.34 4.07
C LYS A 126 -21.38 -12.13 5.34
N THR A 127 -20.49 -13.11 5.24
CA THR A 127 -20.10 -13.98 6.37
C THR A 127 -18.73 -13.62 6.94
N GLU A 128 -17.82 -13.15 6.11
CA GLU A 128 -16.40 -13.00 6.48
C GLU A 128 -15.89 -11.55 6.47
N ALA A 129 -16.55 -10.63 5.78
CA ALA A 129 -16.09 -9.24 5.71
C ALA A 129 -16.67 -8.39 6.85
N HIS A 130 -15.89 -7.39 7.27
CA HIS A 130 -16.39 -6.35 8.17
C HIS A 130 -17.16 -5.32 7.36
N LEU A 131 -18.50 -5.40 7.36
CA LEU A 131 -19.35 -4.49 6.60
C LEU A 131 -19.81 -3.29 7.44
N ASN A 132 -19.92 -2.12 6.82
CA ASN A 132 -20.56 -0.96 7.42
C ASN A 132 -22.09 -1.06 7.30
N TYR A 133 -22.71 -1.88 8.15
CA TYR A 133 -24.14 -2.18 8.12
C TYR A 133 -25.05 -0.97 8.40
N GLN A 134 -24.54 0.10 9.03
CA GLN A 134 -25.36 1.25 9.46
C GLN A 134 -25.73 2.20 8.31
N VAL A 135 -25.07 2.10 7.15
CA VAL A 135 -25.19 3.11 6.08
C VAL A 135 -25.60 2.53 4.72
N ALA A 136 -25.41 1.23 4.45
CA ALA A 136 -25.24 0.79 3.06
C ALA A 136 -26.10 -0.38 2.57
N LEU A 137 -26.65 -1.27 3.41
CA LEU A 137 -27.24 -2.50 2.87
C LEU A 137 -28.48 -2.26 1.97
N GLU A 138 -29.36 -1.34 2.36
CA GLU A 138 -30.55 -0.98 1.56
C GLU A 138 -30.23 -0.14 0.32
N SER A 139 -29.20 0.72 0.39
CA SER A 139 -28.73 1.55 -0.73
C SER A 139 -27.82 0.77 -1.70
N VAL A 140 -27.28 -0.38 -1.30
CA VAL A 140 -26.43 -1.25 -2.12
C VAL A 140 -27.23 -2.32 -2.85
N LEU A 141 -28.31 -2.80 -2.24
CA LEU A 141 -29.23 -3.73 -2.90
C LEU A 141 -30.22 -3.04 -3.83
N SER A 142 -30.33 -1.71 -3.76
CA SER A 142 -31.09 -0.89 -4.71
C SER A 142 -30.44 0.48 -4.91
N ALA A 143 -29.91 0.73 -6.10
CA ALA A 143 -29.47 2.07 -6.49
C ALA A 143 -30.68 2.85 -7.02
N GLU A 144 -30.95 4.03 -6.45
CA GLU A 144 -32.05 4.90 -6.92
C GLU A 144 -31.53 5.83 -8.01
N TYR A 145 -32.05 5.66 -9.24
CA TYR A 145 -31.76 6.53 -10.37
C TYR A 145 -32.99 7.35 -10.74
N GLU A 146 -32.80 8.65 -10.95
CA GLU A 146 -33.83 9.53 -11.49
C GLU A 146 -33.78 9.47 -13.03
N VAL A 147 -34.87 9.01 -13.65
CA VAL A 147 -35.07 9.08 -15.11
C VAL A 147 -36.38 9.82 -15.35
N ASP A 148 -36.31 10.95 -16.05
CA ASP A 148 -37.45 11.82 -16.38
C ASP A 148 -38.28 12.25 -15.15
N GLY A 149 -37.63 12.52 -14.02
CA GLY A 149 -38.29 12.94 -12.77
C GLY A 149 -38.92 11.79 -11.96
N ILE A 150 -38.66 10.53 -12.34
CA ILE A 150 -39.13 9.34 -11.64
C ILE A 150 -37.93 8.58 -11.06
N PHE A 151 -37.90 8.44 -9.74
CA PHE A 151 -36.93 7.58 -9.05
C PHE A 151 -37.25 6.11 -9.28
N ARG A 152 -36.31 5.39 -9.88
CA ARG A 152 -36.38 3.93 -10.06
C ARG A 152 -35.32 3.27 -9.21
N LYS A 153 -35.70 2.20 -8.50
CA LYS A 153 -34.75 1.28 -7.88
C LYS A 153 -34.21 0.33 -8.96
N VAL A 154 -32.92 0.39 -9.19
CA VAL A 154 -32.18 -0.50 -10.09
C VAL A 154 -31.56 -1.60 -9.23
N ALA A 155 -31.77 -2.85 -9.63
CA ALA A 155 -31.21 -3.99 -8.92
C ALA A 155 -29.69 -4.08 -9.15
N PHE A 156 -28.95 -4.66 -8.21
CA PHE A 156 -27.49 -4.81 -8.31
C PHE A 156 -27.03 -5.44 -9.64
N ASN A 157 -27.75 -6.45 -10.12
CA ASN A 157 -27.46 -7.16 -11.37
C ASN A 157 -27.79 -6.36 -12.64
N GLU A 158 -28.51 -5.24 -12.52
CA GLU A 158 -28.84 -4.32 -13.61
C GLU A 158 -27.81 -3.19 -13.74
N LEU A 159 -26.90 -3.04 -12.77
CA LEU A 159 -25.80 -2.07 -12.80
C LEU A 159 -24.67 -2.50 -13.74
N GLU A 160 -23.93 -1.53 -14.27
CA GLU A 160 -22.70 -1.81 -15.00
C GLU A 160 -21.63 -2.41 -14.06
N LEU A 161 -20.74 -3.26 -14.58
CA LEU A 161 -19.75 -3.98 -13.76
C LEU A 161 -18.91 -3.04 -12.89
N HIS A 162 -18.52 -1.87 -13.41
CA HIS A 162 -17.73 -0.90 -12.66
C HIS A 162 -18.52 -0.26 -11.50
N GLU A 163 -19.83 -0.08 -11.66
CA GLU A 163 -20.73 0.41 -10.60
C GLU A 163 -20.92 -0.65 -9.53
N GLN A 164 -21.13 -1.92 -9.93
CA GLN A 164 -21.20 -3.06 -9.01
C GLN A 164 -19.95 -3.17 -8.13
N LYS A 165 -18.75 -3.07 -8.75
CA LYS A 165 -17.48 -3.09 -8.02
C LYS A 165 -17.38 -1.94 -7.02
N LYS A 166 -17.70 -0.72 -7.46
CA LYS A 166 -17.66 0.46 -6.59
C LYS A 166 -18.56 0.27 -5.37
N LEU A 167 -19.76 -0.24 -5.59
CA LEU A 167 -20.74 -0.44 -4.54
C LEU A 167 -20.31 -1.50 -3.52
N LEU A 168 -19.74 -2.62 -3.97
CA LEU A 168 -19.18 -3.64 -3.08
C LEU A 168 -17.96 -3.13 -2.29
N ILE A 169 -17.17 -2.20 -2.83
CA ILE A 169 -16.07 -1.56 -2.09
C ILE A 169 -16.62 -0.56 -1.06
N GLU A 170 -17.74 0.11 -1.35
CA GLU A 170 -18.34 1.09 -0.45
C GLU A 170 -18.97 0.49 0.81
N ILE A 171 -19.42 -0.78 0.76
CA ILE A 171 -19.97 -1.47 1.94
C ILE A 171 -18.91 -1.98 2.91
N LEU A 172 -17.67 -2.12 2.47
CA LEU A 172 -16.58 -2.55 3.34
C LEU A 172 -16.28 -1.45 4.36
N ASP A 173 -16.13 -1.82 5.63
CA ASP A 173 -15.62 -0.90 6.65
C ASP A 173 -14.14 -0.61 6.34
N LYS A 174 -13.87 0.63 5.94
CA LYS A 174 -12.53 1.10 5.56
C LYS A 174 -11.59 1.24 6.76
N ASN A 175 -12.11 1.26 7.99
CA ASN A 175 -11.28 1.19 9.19
C ASN A 175 -10.75 -0.22 9.46
N GLN A 176 -11.27 -1.21 8.73
CA GLN A 176 -11.00 -2.63 8.88
C GLN A 176 -10.34 -3.21 7.61
N LEU A 177 -9.55 -2.38 6.90
CA LEU A 177 -8.81 -2.82 5.70
C LEU A 177 -7.66 -3.78 6.04
N TYR A 178 -7.04 -3.59 7.19
CA TYR A 178 -5.92 -4.39 7.68
C TYR A 178 -6.15 -4.73 9.14
N VAL A 179 -5.51 -5.81 9.60
CA VAL A 179 -5.57 -6.23 11.01
C VAL A 179 -4.86 -5.20 11.89
N ASN A 180 -5.55 -4.71 12.93
CA ASN A 180 -4.92 -3.83 13.92
C ASN A 180 -4.04 -4.64 14.88
N ALA A 181 -2.95 -4.03 15.35
CA ALA A 181 -2.08 -4.66 16.34
C ALA A 181 -2.81 -5.00 17.65
N SER A 182 -3.85 -4.25 18.03
CA SER A 182 -4.69 -4.57 19.21
C SER A 182 -5.46 -5.86 19.06
N ASP A 183 -5.74 -6.27 17.82
CA ASP A 183 -6.64 -7.36 17.49
C ASP A 183 -5.84 -8.62 17.10
N MET A 184 -4.50 -8.56 17.07
CA MET A 184 -3.65 -9.65 16.59
C MET A 184 -3.79 -10.96 17.39
N ASP A 185 -4.31 -10.90 18.62
CA ASP A 185 -4.53 -12.06 19.48
C ASP A 185 -5.95 -12.64 19.37
N ASP A 186 -6.81 -12.05 18.52
CA ASP A 186 -8.12 -12.61 18.20
C ASP A 186 -7.97 -13.95 17.46
N SER A 187 -8.62 -14.99 17.98
CA SER A 187 -8.58 -16.33 17.39
C SER A 187 -9.21 -16.39 16.02
N ASP A 188 -10.16 -15.51 15.72
CA ASP A 188 -10.90 -15.53 14.45
C ASP A 188 -10.04 -15.02 13.30
N LEU A 189 -9.01 -14.20 13.58
CA LEU A 189 -8.10 -13.64 12.59
C LEU A 189 -6.96 -14.60 12.17
N ASN A 190 -6.77 -15.71 12.89
CA ASN A 190 -5.77 -16.74 12.57
C ASN A 190 -4.34 -16.20 12.32
N VAL A 191 -3.95 -15.13 13.01
CA VAL A 191 -2.60 -14.55 12.89
C VAL A 191 -1.56 -15.55 13.39
N SER A 192 -0.46 -15.73 12.64
CA SER A 192 0.58 -16.69 13.01
C SER A 192 1.36 -16.22 14.24
N GLU A 193 1.85 -17.15 15.08
CA GLU A 193 2.67 -16.79 16.24
C GLU A 193 3.97 -16.06 15.85
N SER A 194 4.52 -16.35 14.67
CA SER A 194 5.66 -15.61 14.12
C SER A 194 5.32 -14.16 13.81
N ASP A 195 4.16 -13.89 13.23
CA ASP A 195 3.74 -12.52 12.88
C ASP A 195 3.38 -11.72 14.13
N LYS A 196 2.75 -12.37 15.13
CA LYS A 196 2.51 -11.77 16.44
C LYS A 196 3.83 -11.42 17.13
N ALA A 197 4.79 -12.34 17.15
CA ALA A 197 6.11 -12.10 17.75
C ALA A 197 6.85 -10.95 17.04
N PHE A 198 6.82 -10.92 15.71
CA PHE A 198 7.40 -9.81 14.94
C PHE A 198 6.73 -8.47 15.28
N THR A 199 5.39 -8.44 15.31
CA THR A 199 4.61 -7.23 15.61
C THR A 199 4.90 -6.71 17.02
N ARG A 200 4.93 -7.59 18.03
CA ARG A 200 5.30 -7.23 19.41
C ARG A 200 6.71 -6.65 19.48
N SER A 201 7.66 -7.28 18.80
CA SER A 201 9.04 -6.80 18.73
C SER A 201 9.14 -5.44 18.04
N PHE A 202 8.40 -5.24 16.94
CA PHE A 202 8.36 -3.99 16.18
C PHE A 202 7.83 -2.81 17.01
N TYR A 203 6.75 -3.02 17.77
CA TYR A 203 6.15 -1.99 18.63
C TYR A 203 6.83 -1.86 20.01
N GLY A 204 7.80 -2.71 20.34
CA GLY A 204 8.46 -2.71 21.65
C GLY A 204 7.51 -3.07 22.79
N MET A 205 6.60 -4.03 22.56
CA MET A 205 5.59 -4.48 23.53
C MET A 205 6.09 -5.58 24.48
N GLU A 206 7.41 -5.81 24.53
CA GLU A 206 8.08 -6.79 25.39
C GLU A 206 8.31 -6.28 26.82
#